data_AF-A0A7S2YY87-F1
#
_entry.id   AF-A0A7S2YY87-F1
#
_cell.length_a   1.000
_cell.length_b   1.000
_cell.length_c   1.000
_cell.angle_alpha   90.00
_cell.angle_beta   90.00
_cell.angle_gamma   90.00
#
_symmetry.space_group_name_H-M   'P 1'
#
loop_
_entity.id
_entity.type
_entity.pdbx_description
1 polymer ?
#
loop_
_entity_poly.entity_id
_entity_poly.type
_entity_poly.pdbx_seq_one_letter_code
_entity_poly.pdbx_strand_id
1 'polypeptide(L)'
;DLPVPLPPLTIFATTWNVGNACPPENLSSWLGGATLCDVVAVGVQECTYNVRSSSGKAGFNFQKTGEKILKSVAPTFGCASHFQKVVQQHLGSDFYLEEK
;
A
#
# COMPACT_ATOMS: atom_id res chain seq x y z
N ASP A 1 -24.82 40.15 -5.88
CA ASP A 1 -23.63 39.38 -5.45
C ASP A 1 -23.16 38.48 -6.57
N LEU A 2 -21.92 38.68 -7.04
CA LEU A 2 -21.27 37.76 -7.95
C LEU A 2 -20.68 36.61 -7.12
N PRO A 3 -20.78 35.34 -7.57
CA PRO A 3 -20.23 34.21 -6.82
C PRO A 3 -18.72 34.36 -6.68
N VAL A 4 -18.22 34.21 -5.45
CA VAL A 4 -16.78 34.13 -5.18
C VAL A 4 -16.27 32.84 -5.83
N PRO A 5 -15.25 32.90 -6.72
CA PRO A 5 -14.69 31.69 -7.30
C PRO A 5 -14.15 30.79 -6.18
N LEU A 6 -14.46 29.51 -6.23
CA LEU A 6 -13.84 28.54 -5.33
C LEU A 6 -12.32 28.55 -5.55
N PRO A 7 -11.51 28.35 -4.50
CA PRO A 7 -10.08 28.15 -4.66
C PRO A 7 -9.78 27.02 -5.65
N PRO A 8 -8.71 27.12 -6.46
CA PRO A 8 -8.32 26.05 -7.37
C PRO A 8 -7.90 24.80 -6.58
N LEU A 9 -8.36 23.63 -7.04
CA LEU A 9 -7.97 22.34 -6.50
C LEU A 9 -6.53 22.00 -6.91
N THR A 10 -5.72 21.54 -5.97
CA THR A 10 -4.34 21.10 -6.18
C THR A 10 -4.25 19.57 -6.18
N ILE A 11 -3.55 19.01 -7.16
CA ILE A 11 -3.46 17.55 -7.37
C ILE A 11 -2.00 17.13 -7.41
N PHE A 12 -1.63 16.16 -6.57
CA PHE A 12 -0.37 15.44 -6.65
C PHE A 12 -0.61 14.09 -7.32
N ALA A 13 -0.03 13.89 -8.51
CA ALA A 13 -0.11 12.62 -9.22
C ALA A 13 1.28 12.03 -9.40
N THR A 14 1.48 10.79 -8.98
CA THR A 14 2.77 10.12 -9.08
C THR A 14 2.62 8.64 -9.42
N THR A 15 3.69 8.06 -9.97
CA THR A 15 3.74 6.64 -10.25
C THR A 15 5.09 6.03 -9.93
N TRP A 16 5.08 4.76 -9.55
CA TRP A 16 6.30 3.99 -9.29
C TRP A 16 6.16 2.54 -9.77
N ASN A 17 7.02 2.16 -10.71
CA ASN A 17 7.34 0.77 -10.97
C ASN A 17 8.25 0.25 -9.85
N VAL A 18 7.71 -0.58 -8.95
CA VAL A 18 8.46 -1.06 -7.78
C VAL A 18 9.38 -2.24 -8.11
N GLY A 19 9.36 -2.75 -9.34
CA GLY A 19 10.25 -3.81 -9.81
C GLY A 19 10.20 -5.08 -8.97
N ASN A 20 9.04 -5.39 -8.39
CA ASN A 20 8.83 -6.47 -7.42
C ASN A 20 9.80 -6.45 -6.22
N ALA A 21 10.29 -5.26 -5.85
CA ALA A 21 11.01 -5.00 -4.62
C ALA A 21 10.06 -4.45 -3.55
N CYS A 22 10.23 -4.92 -2.30
CA CYS A 22 9.51 -4.35 -1.17
C CYS A 22 9.93 -2.87 -1.01
N PRO A 23 8.98 -1.91 -0.99
CA PRO A 23 9.32 -0.51 -0.80
C PRO A 23 9.93 -0.29 0.59
N PRO A 24 10.72 0.78 0.78
CA PRO A 24 11.18 1.18 2.10
C PRO A 24 10.00 1.58 2.98
N GLU A 25 10.17 1.47 4.30
CA GLU A 25 9.15 1.91 5.27
C GLU A 25 8.90 3.43 5.20
N ASN A 26 9.89 4.21 4.76
CA ASN A 26 9.80 5.66 4.61
C ASN A 26 9.72 6.05 3.14
N LEU A 27 8.62 6.71 2.75
CA LEU A 27 8.33 7.20 1.40
C LEU A 27 8.44 8.73 1.27
N SER A 28 8.93 9.43 2.30
CA SER A 28 8.94 10.91 2.34
C SER A 28 9.70 11.54 1.17
N SER A 29 10.73 10.89 0.64
CA SER A 29 11.46 11.39 -0.54
C SER A 29 10.61 11.37 -1.81
N TRP A 30 9.64 10.46 -1.90
CA TRP A 30 8.75 10.31 -3.04
C TRP A 30 7.43 11.07 -2.86
N LEU A 31 6.86 11.02 -1.64
CA LEU A 31 5.56 11.60 -1.30
C LEU A 31 5.65 12.96 -0.59
N GLY A 32 6.85 13.58 -0.51
CA GLY A 32 7.06 14.79 0.28
C GLY A 32 6.20 16.00 -0.14
N GLY A 33 5.79 16.07 -1.40
CA GLY A 33 4.89 17.12 -1.90
C GLY A 33 3.40 16.78 -1.79
N ALA A 34 3.05 15.52 -1.48
CA ALA A 34 1.67 15.04 -1.53
C ALA A 34 0.80 15.67 -0.43
N THR A 35 1.38 15.94 0.74
CA THR A 35 0.68 16.56 1.89
C THR A 35 0.33 18.04 1.67
N LEU A 36 0.83 18.65 0.58
CA LEU A 36 0.53 20.03 0.20
C LEU A 36 -0.60 20.14 -0.82
N CYS A 37 -1.20 19.00 -1.22
CA CYS A 37 -2.23 18.94 -2.24
C CYS A 37 -3.57 18.47 -1.67
N ASP A 38 -4.66 18.91 -2.29
CA ASP A 38 -6.02 18.52 -1.90
C ASP A 38 -6.34 17.07 -2.32
N VAL A 39 -5.77 16.63 -3.44
CA VAL A 39 -5.96 15.28 -3.97
C VAL A 39 -4.62 14.64 -4.28
N VAL A 40 -4.45 13.38 -3.86
CA VAL A 40 -3.25 12.59 -4.15
C VAL A 40 -3.66 11.33 -4.93
N ALA A 41 -3.06 11.14 -6.10
CA ALA A 41 -3.22 9.97 -6.94
C ALA A 41 -1.88 9.21 -7.08
N VAL A 42 -1.87 7.95 -6.65
CA VAL A 42 -0.67 7.10 -6.68
C VAL A 42 -0.94 5.85 -7.52
N GLY A 43 -0.16 5.65 -8.58
CA GLY A 43 -0.17 4.43 -9.38
C GLY A 43 1.09 3.60 -9.20
N VAL A 44 0.97 2.29 -8.96
CA VAL A 44 2.13 1.39 -8.89
C VAL A 44 2.07 0.27 -9.91
N GLN A 45 3.23 -0.15 -10.40
CA GLN A 45 3.38 -1.30 -11.28
C GLN A 45 4.37 -2.31 -10.71
N GLU A 46 4.29 -3.56 -11.17
CA GLU A 46 5.16 -4.65 -10.74
C GLU A 46 5.18 -4.83 -9.21
N CYS A 47 4.01 -4.70 -8.58
CA CYS A 47 3.83 -4.83 -7.15
C CYS A 47 3.42 -6.28 -6.83
N THR A 48 4.29 -7.27 -7.02
CA THR A 48 4.05 -8.68 -6.66
C THR A 48 5.13 -9.25 -5.72
N TYR A 49 5.77 -8.37 -4.95
CA TYR A 49 6.83 -8.73 -4.01
C TYR A 49 6.32 -9.52 -2.80
N ASN A 50 7.17 -10.38 -2.26
CA ASN A 50 6.85 -11.13 -1.04
C ASN A 50 6.98 -10.24 0.19
N VAL A 51 5.86 -9.99 0.87
CA VAL A 51 5.83 -9.32 2.18
C VAL A 51 6.36 -10.32 3.22
N ARG A 52 7.63 -10.21 3.59
CA ARG A 52 8.17 -10.99 4.72
C ARG A 52 7.59 -10.41 6.00
N SER A 53 6.68 -11.12 6.67
CA SER A 53 6.19 -10.73 7.99
C SER A 53 7.38 -10.58 8.95
N SER A 54 7.72 -9.34 9.32
CA SER A 54 8.75 -9.01 10.31
C SER A 54 8.35 -9.39 11.73
N SER A 55 7.15 -9.95 11.94
CA SER A 55 6.82 -10.68 13.16
C SER A 55 7.53 -12.04 13.16
N GLY A 56 8.70 -12.10 13.80
CA GLY A 56 9.40 -13.35 14.08
C GLY A 56 8.45 -14.39 14.69
N LYS A 57 8.14 -15.41 13.87
CA LYS A 57 7.45 -16.70 14.10
C LYS A 57 6.54 -16.95 12.91
N ALA A 58 7.11 -17.51 11.84
CA ALA A 58 6.32 -18.31 10.90
C ALA A 58 5.81 -19.54 11.68
N GLY A 59 4.68 -19.39 12.37
CA GLY A 59 3.99 -20.48 13.02
C GLY A 59 3.35 -21.36 11.96
N PHE A 60 4.05 -22.41 11.52
CA PHE A 60 3.42 -23.50 10.80
C PHE A 60 2.51 -24.25 11.78
N ASN A 61 1.21 -23.96 11.77
CA ASN A 61 0.24 -24.79 12.48
C ASN A 61 -0.04 -26.04 11.65
N PHE A 62 0.62 -27.15 12.01
CA PHE A 62 0.27 -28.47 11.51
C PHE A 62 -1.01 -28.95 12.21
N GLN A 63 -2.16 -28.82 11.54
CA GLN A 63 -3.35 -29.54 11.95
C GLN A 63 -3.27 -30.96 11.37
N LYS A 64 -2.89 -31.91 12.22
CA LYS A 64 -2.80 -33.33 11.86
C LYS A 64 -4.19 -33.97 11.93
N THR A 65 -5.02 -33.72 10.92
CA THR A 65 -6.18 -34.55 10.61
C THR A 65 -5.78 -35.49 9.47
N GLY A 66 -5.99 -36.79 9.67
CA GLY A 66 -5.57 -37.83 8.73
C GLY A 66 -6.01 -37.53 7.30
N GLU A 67 -5.06 -37.66 6.37
CA GLU A 67 -5.28 -37.66 4.91
C GLU A 67 -5.75 -36.35 4.24
N LYS A 68 -5.04 -35.25 4.51
CA LYS A 68 -4.55 -34.29 3.49
C LYS A 68 -3.79 -33.19 4.22
N ILE A 69 -2.51 -33.00 3.91
CA ILE A 69 -1.79 -31.81 4.38
C ILE A 69 -2.37 -30.61 3.61
N LEU A 70 -3.40 -29.99 4.17
CA LEU A 70 -3.83 -28.66 3.77
C LEU A 70 -2.81 -27.70 4.37
N LYS A 71 -1.90 -27.20 3.53
CA LYS A 71 -1.06 -26.05 3.88
C LYS A 71 -1.99 -24.86 4.07
N SER A 72 -2.43 -24.63 5.31
CA SER A 72 -3.05 -23.36 5.68
C SER A 72 -1.95 -22.32 5.67
N VAL A 73 -1.75 -21.70 4.51
CA VAL A 73 -0.92 -20.51 4.38
C VAL A 73 -1.71 -19.44 5.12
N ALA A 74 -1.20 -18.97 6.27
CA ALA A 74 -1.71 -17.75 6.90
C ALA A 74 -1.83 -16.69 5.79
N PRO A 75 -2.93 -15.90 5.73
CA PRO A 75 -3.16 -15.00 4.61
C PRO A 75 -1.93 -14.14 4.44
N THR A 76 -1.19 -14.39 3.37
CA THR A 76 -0.09 -13.54 2.94
C THR A 76 -0.75 -12.19 2.70
N PHE A 77 -0.50 -11.21 3.57
CA PHE A 77 -0.90 -9.84 3.27
C PHE A 77 -0.32 -9.52 1.90
N GLY A 78 -1.18 -9.26 0.92
CA GLY A 78 -0.74 -8.98 -0.42
C GLY A 78 0.22 -7.79 -0.43
N CYS A 79 1.17 -7.81 -1.35
CA CYS A 79 1.99 -6.66 -1.75
C CYS A 79 1.17 -5.36 -1.86
N ALA A 80 -0.03 -5.41 -2.43
CA ALA A 80 -0.97 -4.29 -2.49
C ALA A 80 -1.36 -3.79 -1.09
N SER A 81 -1.82 -4.67 -0.20
CA SER A 81 -2.18 -4.31 1.19
C SER A 81 -0.99 -3.80 2.00
N HIS A 82 0.21 -4.33 1.76
CA HIS A 82 1.43 -3.82 2.37
C HIS A 82 1.77 -2.43 1.86
N PHE A 83 1.76 -2.22 0.54
CA PHE A 83 2.02 -0.92 -0.07
C PHE A 83 1.03 0.14 0.43
N GLN A 84 -0.26 -0.21 0.48
CA GLN A 84 -1.31 0.65 1.03
C GLN A 84 -1.00 1.10 2.45
N LYS A 85 -0.55 0.20 3.34
CA LYS A 85 -0.19 0.55 4.72
C LYS A 85 0.97 1.54 4.78
N VAL A 86 2.01 1.35 3.96
CA VAL A 86 3.17 2.26 3.93
C VAL A 86 2.75 3.65 3.43
N VAL A 87 1.86 3.70 2.42
CA VAL A 87 1.27 4.96 1.95
C VAL A 87 0.39 5.62 3.02
N GLN A 88 -0.43 4.85 3.75
CA GLN A 88 -1.24 5.34 4.88
C GLN A 88 -0.42 5.99 5.97
N GLN A 89 0.75 5.43 6.28
CA GLN A 89 1.64 6.02 7.27
C GLN A 89 2.14 7.42 6.87
N HIS A 90 2.16 7.74 5.57
CA HIS A 90 2.64 9.03 5.06
C HIS A 90 1.51 10.01 4.73
N LEU A 91 0.40 9.52 4.18
CA LEU A 91 -0.71 10.36 3.69
C LEU A 91 -1.92 10.39 4.62
N GLY A 92 -1.97 9.55 5.66
CA GLY A 92 -3.15 9.38 6.50
C GLY A 92 -4.19 8.42 5.91
N SER A 93 -5.42 8.50 6.39
CA SER A 93 -6.53 7.60 6.03
C SER A 93 -7.32 8.01 4.79
N ASP A 94 -7.13 9.24 4.31
CA ASP A 94 -8.06 9.88 3.38
C ASP A 94 -7.59 9.74 1.93
N PHE A 95 -7.44 8.49 1.47
CA PHE A 95 -7.14 8.21 0.08
C PHE A 95 -7.88 6.97 -0.45
N TYR A 96 -8.08 6.97 -1.77
CA TYR A 96 -8.66 5.85 -2.50
C TYR A 96 -7.56 5.05 -3.20
N LEU A 97 -7.59 3.72 -3.06
CA LEU A 97 -6.68 2.81 -3.74
C LEU A 97 -7.51 1.81 -4.56
N GLU A 98 -7.20 1.73 -5.85
CA GLU A 98 -7.80 0.77 -6.78
C GLU A 98 -6.72 -0.25 -7.17
N GLU A 99 -7.00 -1.53 -6.94
CA GLU A 99 -6.18 -2.65 -7.42
C GLU A 99 -6.80 -3.16 -8.73
N LYS A 100 -5.97 -3.31 -9.78
CA LYS A 100 -6.39 -3.83 -11.10
C LYS A 100 -5.67 -5.12 -11.43
#